data_AF-A0AA35SUB3-F1
#
_entry.id   AF-A0AA35SUB3-F1
#
_cell.length_a   1.000
_cell.length_b   1.000
_cell.length_c   1.000
_cell.angle_alpha   90.00
_cell.angle_beta   90.00
_cell.angle_gamma   90.00
#
_symmetry.space_group_name_H-M   'P 1'
#
loop_
_entity.id
_entity.type
_entity.pdbx_description
1 polymer ?
#
loop_
_entity_poly.entity_id
_entity_poly.type
_entity_poly.pdbx_seq_one_letter_code
_entity_poly.pdbx_strand_id
1 'polypeptide(L)'
;MEENPEGVIVSPIIVPEIVYTIGMQDDSPIENFLYGGGVLIYSGDTPFYAVGKKGAPGQKIVPGNQGVMDVLNFTAQYITTTAAAVKPTPEGEKMIPSLEPFNPSRPAQLKVLEAENCDPIEVYAEAGGSADPVLFASPDMKGYFVHFHMETLGNKPDDYLAQVGLEIGELITNRFGELLDVEPQGKLTHDVG
;
A
#
# COMPACT_ATOMS: atom_id res chain seq x y z
N MET A 1 11.46 -16.21 2.83
CA MET A 1 11.04 -14.95 2.19
C MET A 1 11.95 -14.75 1.00
N GLU A 2 11.41 -14.57 -0.19
CA GLU A 2 12.22 -14.29 -1.38
C GLU A 2 12.73 -12.85 -1.32
N GLU A 3 13.98 -12.64 -1.75
CA GLU A 3 14.65 -11.33 -1.65
C GLU A 3 14.10 -10.31 -2.65
N ASN A 4 13.54 -10.77 -3.78
CA ASN A 4 12.99 -9.91 -4.83
C ASN A 4 11.51 -10.25 -5.12
N PRO A 5 10.63 -9.24 -5.24
CA PRO A 5 9.21 -9.47 -5.47
C PRO A 5 8.91 -9.90 -6.91
N GLU A 6 7.84 -10.68 -7.11
CA GLU A 6 7.36 -11.07 -8.46
C GLU A 6 6.83 -9.86 -9.27
N GLY A 7 6.52 -8.75 -8.57
CA GLY A 7 6.11 -7.49 -9.15
C GLY A 7 5.68 -6.48 -8.08
N VAL A 8 5.51 -5.22 -8.47
CA VAL A 8 5.00 -4.15 -7.60
C VAL A 8 3.72 -3.57 -8.21
N ILE A 9 2.64 -3.54 -7.43
CA ILE A 9 1.40 -2.83 -7.75
C ILE A 9 1.31 -1.60 -6.85
N VAL A 10 1.06 -0.44 -7.46
CA VAL A 10 0.73 0.80 -6.74
C VAL A 10 -0.77 1.06 -6.93
N SER A 11 -1.52 1.10 -5.84
CA SER A 11 -2.97 1.31 -5.87
C SER A 11 -3.35 2.58 -5.10
N PRO A 12 -3.53 3.72 -5.80
CA PRO A 12 -4.03 4.93 -5.18
C PRO A 12 -5.56 4.88 -5.02
N ILE A 13 -6.03 5.18 -3.80
CA ILE A 13 -7.42 5.52 -3.46
C ILE A 13 -8.42 4.35 -3.49
N ILE A 14 -8.61 3.65 -4.61
CA ILE A 14 -9.64 2.61 -4.76
C ILE A 14 -9.08 1.38 -5.48
N VAL A 15 -9.33 0.21 -4.90
CA VAL A 15 -9.05 -1.08 -5.54
C VAL A 15 -10.25 -1.44 -6.45
N PRO A 16 -10.05 -1.65 -7.77
CA PRO A 16 -11.14 -2.03 -8.67
C PRO A 16 -11.79 -3.38 -8.29
N GLU A 17 -13.11 -3.52 -8.46
CA GLU A 17 -13.83 -4.77 -8.12
C GLU A 17 -13.28 -6.00 -8.86
N ILE A 18 -12.74 -5.81 -10.06
CA ILE A 18 -12.14 -6.89 -10.87
C ILE A 18 -10.90 -7.50 -10.24
N VAL A 19 -10.17 -6.77 -9.38
CA VAL A 19 -9.00 -7.28 -8.66
C VAL A 19 -9.31 -7.65 -7.20
N TYR A 20 -10.45 -7.18 -6.67
CA TYR A 20 -10.98 -7.57 -5.36
C TYR A 20 -12.49 -7.35 -5.26
N THR A 21 -13.28 -8.43 -5.15
CA THR A 21 -14.75 -8.35 -4.98
C THR A 21 -15.15 -8.63 -3.53
N ILE A 22 -16.10 -7.86 -3.00
CA ILE A 22 -16.59 -8.03 -1.61
C ILE A 22 -17.22 -9.41 -1.41
N GLY A 23 -16.72 -10.16 -0.42
CA GLY A 23 -17.19 -11.49 -0.09
C GLY A 23 -16.59 -12.61 -0.95
N MET A 24 -15.58 -12.31 -1.77
CA MET A 24 -14.60 -13.34 -2.15
C MET A 24 -13.89 -13.75 -0.86
N GLN A 25 -14.15 -14.97 -0.42
CA GLN A 25 -13.28 -15.68 0.50
C GLN A 25 -12.38 -16.52 -0.37
N ASP A 26 -11.08 -16.34 -0.21
CA ASP A 26 -10.03 -17.06 -0.92
C ASP A 26 -10.01 -16.75 -2.45
N ASP A 27 -8.81 -16.70 -3.02
CA ASP A 27 -8.53 -16.59 -4.47
C ASP A 27 -8.82 -15.25 -5.19
N SER A 28 -8.93 -14.09 -4.50
CA SER A 28 -8.96 -12.82 -5.25
C SER A 28 -7.63 -12.58 -5.98
N PRO A 29 -7.61 -11.91 -7.15
CA PRO A 29 -6.35 -11.63 -7.86
C PRO A 29 -5.31 -10.90 -7.01
N ILE A 30 -5.74 -9.99 -6.13
CA ILE A 30 -4.81 -9.26 -5.27
C ILE A 30 -4.27 -10.11 -4.11
N GLU A 31 -5.10 -11.00 -3.53
CA GLU A 31 -4.63 -11.98 -2.56
C GLU A 31 -3.62 -12.91 -3.23
N ASN A 32 -3.97 -13.51 -4.37
CA ASN A 32 -3.08 -14.41 -5.11
C ASN A 32 -1.75 -13.74 -5.46
N PHE A 33 -1.75 -12.46 -5.80
CA PHE A 33 -0.53 -11.69 -6.04
C PHE A 33 0.31 -11.55 -4.77
N LEU A 34 -0.29 -11.19 -3.63
CA LEU A 34 0.41 -11.05 -2.35
C LEU A 34 0.89 -12.39 -1.77
N TYR A 35 0.07 -13.45 -1.83
CA TYR A 35 0.44 -14.81 -1.47
C TYR A 35 1.47 -15.42 -2.44
N GLY A 36 1.51 -14.92 -3.68
CA GLY A 36 2.48 -15.30 -4.70
C GLY A 36 3.88 -14.72 -4.51
N GLY A 37 4.01 -13.55 -3.88
CA GLY A 37 5.30 -12.85 -3.73
C GLY A 37 5.32 -11.40 -4.22
N GLY A 38 4.16 -10.87 -4.63
CA GLY A 38 4.02 -9.50 -5.09
C GLY A 38 4.05 -8.45 -3.96
N VAL A 39 4.36 -7.21 -4.31
CA VAL A 39 4.30 -6.05 -3.41
C VAL A 39 3.11 -5.18 -3.76
N LEU A 40 2.27 -4.87 -2.78
CA LEU A 40 1.22 -3.85 -2.92
C LEU A 40 1.60 -2.59 -2.13
N ILE A 41 1.79 -1.48 -2.83
CA ILE A 41 1.89 -0.15 -2.23
C ILE A 41 0.50 0.50 -2.28
N TYR A 42 -0.07 0.78 -1.11
CA TYR A 42 -1.45 1.24 -0.98
C TYR A 42 -1.55 2.60 -0.27
N SER A 43 -2.21 3.55 -0.94
CA SER A 43 -2.41 4.93 -0.48
C SER A 43 -3.89 5.37 -0.44
N GLY A 44 -4.81 4.41 -0.32
CA GLY A 44 -6.25 4.69 -0.21
C GLY A 44 -6.74 5.01 1.20
N ASP A 45 -8.07 5.06 1.39
CA ASP A 45 -8.68 5.43 2.69
C ASP A 45 -8.62 4.28 3.70
N THR A 46 -9.30 3.19 3.40
CA THR A 46 -9.11 1.91 4.07
C THR A 46 -8.61 0.93 3.03
N PRO A 47 -7.68 0.02 3.38
CA PRO A 47 -7.30 -1.06 2.49
C PRO A 47 -8.56 -1.81 2.07
N PHE A 48 -8.75 -1.91 0.75
CA PHE A 48 -9.80 -2.72 0.13
C PHE A 48 -11.24 -2.22 0.35
N TYR A 49 -11.45 -0.92 0.18
CA TYR A 49 -12.75 -0.45 -0.35
C TYR A 49 -12.99 -1.10 -1.71
N ALA A 50 -14.05 -1.89 -1.86
CA ALA A 50 -14.59 -2.19 -3.19
C ALA A 50 -15.78 -1.26 -3.49
N VAL A 51 -15.85 -0.77 -4.73
CA VAL A 51 -17.00 0.01 -5.22
C VAL A 51 -18.01 -0.94 -5.86
N GLY A 52 -18.94 -1.41 -5.06
CA GLY A 52 -20.14 -2.13 -5.50
C GLY A 52 -20.67 -3.06 -4.42
N LYS A 53 -21.79 -3.70 -4.72
CA LYS A 53 -22.60 -4.42 -3.73
C LYS A 53 -22.39 -5.91 -3.88
N LYS A 54 -22.54 -6.65 -2.78
CA LYS A 54 -23.13 -8.00 -2.86
C LYS A 54 -24.56 -7.89 -3.42
N GLY A 55 -24.68 -7.87 -4.75
CA GLY A 55 -25.94 -8.01 -5.51
C GLY A 55 -26.55 -6.80 -6.24
N ALA A 56 -25.90 -5.64 -6.40
CA ALA A 56 -26.44 -4.54 -7.24
C ALA A 56 -25.40 -3.45 -7.64
N PRO A 57 -25.62 -2.75 -8.78
CA PRO A 57 -24.79 -1.63 -9.20
C PRO A 57 -24.97 -0.39 -8.33
N GLY A 58 -23.87 0.27 -7.95
CA GLY A 58 -23.87 1.62 -7.37
C GLY A 58 -23.97 1.75 -5.84
N GLN A 59 -23.94 0.66 -5.07
CA GLN A 59 -23.74 0.79 -3.61
C GLN A 59 -22.27 0.87 -3.24
N LYS A 60 -21.94 1.84 -2.38
CA LYS A 60 -20.70 1.87 -1.60
C LYS A 60 -20.94 1.02 -0.35
N ILE A 61 -20.15 -0.03 -0.14
CA ILE A 61 -20.16 -0.78 1.11
C ILE A 61 -19.23 -0.05 2.09
N VAL A 62 -19.74 0.22 3.30
CA VAL A 62 -18.99 0.91 4.36
C VAL A 62 -18.11 -0.12 5.07
N PRO A 63 -16.79 0.15 5.25
CA PRO A 63 -15.88 -0.70 6.01
C PRO A 63 -16.41 -0.98 7.43
N GLY A 64 -16.18 -2.20 7.94
CA GLY A 64 -16.59 -2.57 9.30
C GLY A 64 -18.06 -3.00 9.47
N ASN A 65 -18.86 -3.04 8.39
CA ASN A 65 -20.10 -3.81 8.42
C ASN A 65 -19.74 -5.30 8.49
N GLN A 66 -20.19 -5.99 9.54
CA GLN A 66 -19.99 -7.43 9.79
C GLN A 66 -19.99 -8.25 8.49
N GLY A 67 -18.80 -8.61 7.97
CA GLY A 67 -18.66 -9.49 6.81
C GLY A 67 -17.77 -9.03 5.65
N VAL A 68 -17.14 -7.84 5.69
CA VAL A 68 -16.04 -7.52 4.75
C VAL A 68 -14.72 -7.62 5.51
N MET A 69 -14.00 -8.73 5.30
CA MET A 69 -12.61 -8.87 5.77
C MET A 69 -11.71 -8.12 4.77
N ASP A 70 -10.65 -7.50 5.27
CA ASP A 70 -9.59 -6.97 4.42
C ASP A 70 -8.79 -8.13 3.81
N VAL A 71 -8.02 -7.88 2.74
CA VAL A 71 -7.13 -8.90 2.11
C VAL A 71 -6.08 -9.46 3.09
N LEU A 72 -5.92 -8.79 4.23
CA LEU A 72 -5.01 -9.18 5.30
C LEU A 72 -5.69 -10.09 6.34
N ASN A 73 -7.01 -10.28 6.26
CA ASN A 73 -7.85 -11.06 7.17
C ASN A 73 -7.66 -10.70 8.66
N PHE A 74 -7.44 -9.42 8.97
CA PHE A 74 -7.24 -8.98 10.34
C PHE A 74 -8.51 -9.07 11.18
N THR A 75 -8.37 -9.52 12.42
CA THR A 75 -9.47 -9.62 13.38
C THR A 75 -9.82 -8.28 14.03
N ALA A 76 -8.90 -7.32 14.00
CA ALA A 76 -9.08 -5.97 14.50
C ALA A 76 -8.70 -4.89 13.47
N GLN A 77 -9.30 -3.69 13.60
CA GLN A 77 -8.97 -2.56 12.75
C GLN A 77 -7.54 -2.08 13.02
N TYR A 78 -6.63 -2.27 12.05
CA TYR A 78 -5.23 -1.89 12.22
C TYR A 78 -4.92 -0.43 11.89
N ILE A 79 -5.90 0.36 11.46
CA ILE A 79 -5.75 1.80 11.20
C ILE A 79 -6.46 2.60 12.29
N THR A 80 -5.99 3.82 12.58
CA THR A 80 -6.66 4.75 13.50
C THR A 80 -7.07 6.03 12.78
N THR A 81 -7.96 6.81 13.37
CA THR A 81 -8.36 8.12 12.85
C THR A 81 -7.45 9.19 13.43
N THR A 82 -6.51 9.71 12.61
CA THR A 82 -5.51 10.74 12.95
C THR A 82 -4.48 10.35 14.03
N ALA A 83 -3.20 10.56 13.73
CA ALA A 83 -2.12 10.51 14.71
C ALA A 83 -1.38 11.86 14.78
N ALA A 84 -0.48 11.97 15.77
CA ALA A 84 0.54 13.01 15.75
C ALA A 84 1.36 12.92 14.46
N ALA A 85 1.98 14.04 14.07
CA ALA A 85 2.85 14.08 12.90
C ALA A 85 3.89 12.96 12.97
N VAL A 86 3.84 12.04 11.99
CA VAL A 86 4.86 11.01 11.82
C VAL A 86 6.12 11.67 11.29
N LYS A 87 7.27 11.12 11.67
CA LYS A 87 8.57 11.60 11.24
C LYS A 87 9.34 10.46 10.61
N PRO A 88 10.13 10.74 9.55
CA PRO A 88 11.05 9.75 9.00
C PRO A 88 11.87 9.06 10.09
N THR A 89 11.95 7.74 10.01
CA THR A 89 12.91 6.95 10.76
C THR A 89 14.24 6.91 10.00
N PRO A 90 15.33 6.40 10.59
CA PRO A 90 16.57 6.20 9.84
C PRO A 90 16.41 5.33 8.58
N GLU A 91 15.51 4.34 8.60
CA GLU A 91 15.24 3.53 7.40
C GLU A 91 14.40 4.32 6.39
N GLY A 92 13.45 5.13 6.85
CA GLY A 92 12.71 6.07 6.00
C GLY A 92 13.60 7.07 5.30
N GLU A 93 14.52 7.73 6.02
CA GLU A 93 15.48 8.69 5.45
C GLU A 93 16.38 8.03 4.39
N LYS A 94 16.70 6.75 4.56
CA LYS A 94 17.52 5.98 3.62
C LYS A 94 16.72 5.54 2.38
N MET A 95 15.51 5.03 2.57
CA MET A 95 14.71 4.44 1.50
C MET A 95 13.85 5.46 0.74
N ILE A 96 13.47 6.54 1.41
CA ILE A 96 12.60 7.61 0.89
C ILE A 96 13.20 8.97 1.30
N PRO A 97 14.33 9.39 0.71
CA PRO A 97 15.03 10.61 1.14
C PRO A 97 14.21 11.90 1.04
N SER A 98 13.17 11.92 0.20
CA SER A 98 12.26 13.05 0.07
C SER A 98 11.13 13.08 1.11
N LEU A 99 11.02 12.04 1.96
CA LEU A 99 9.96 11.95 2.96
C LEU A 99 10.15 13.01 4.04
N GLU A 100 9.17 13.90 4.16
CA GLU A 100 9.13 14.95 5.18
C GLU A 100 8.11 14.61 6.28
N PRO A 101 8.22 15.17 7.50
CA PRO A 101 7.20 14.99 8.52
C PRO A 101 5.80 15.42 8.05
N PHE A 102 4.80 14.58 8.29
CA PHE A 102 3.42 14.86 7.88
C PHE A 102 2.40 14.32 8.89
N ASN A 103 1.15 14.77 8.77
CA ASN A 103 0.04 14.25 9.57
C ASN A 103 -0.75 13.23 8.75
N PRO A 104 -0.63 11.92 9.04
CA PRO A 104 -1.42 10.90 8.35
C PRO A 104 -2.87 10.90 8.85
N SER A 105 -3.80 10.68 7.93
CA SER A 105 -5.23 10.56 8.24
C SER A 105 -5.59 9.19 8.82
N ARG A 106 -4.86 8.15 8.36
CA ARG A 106 -5.12 6.74 8.66
C ARG A 106 -3.84 5.92 8.88
N PRO A 107 -2.93 6.31 9.80
CA PRO A 107 -1.70 5.54 9.99
C PRO A 107 -1.99 4.14 10.56
N ALA A 108 -1.08 3.22 10.30
CA ALA A 108 -1.13 1.86 10.85
C ALA A 108 -0.84 1.89 12.35
N GLN A 109 -1.58 1.11 13.12
CA GLN A 109 -1.39 0.87 14.54
C GLN A 109 -0.43 -0.31 14.71
N LEU A 110 0.79 -0.05 15.14
CA LEU A 110 1.85 -1.06 15.22
C LEU A 110 1.49 -2.22 16.16
N LYS A 111 0.75 -1.95 17.24
CA LYS A 111 0.28 -2.98 18.18
C LYS A 111 -0.76 -3.92 17.59
N VAL A 112 -1.56 -3.46 16.63
CA VAL A 112 -2.53 -4.32 15.95
C VAL A 112 -1.79 -5.23 14.98
N LEU A 113 -0.81 -4.69 14.24
CA LEU A 113 0.06 -5.50 13.39
C LEU A 113 0.76 -6.62 14.17
N GLU A 114 1.34 -6.30 15.33
CA GLU A 114 1.93 -7.29 16.25
C GLU A 114 0.91 -8.34 16.70
N ALA A 115 -0.29 -7.93 17.13
CA ALA A 115 -1.33 -8.84 17.60
C ALA A 115 -1.87 -9.78 16.50
N GLU A 116 -1.82 -9.34 15.24
CA GLU A 116 -2.19 -10.13 14.05
C GLU A 116 -1.00 -10.96 13.50
N ASN A 117 0.14 -11.01 14.21
CA ASN A 117 1.39 -11.65 13.79
C ASN A 117 1.95 -11.11 12.47
N CYS A 118 1.71 -9.82 12.20
CA CYS A 118 2.14 -9.09 11.01
C CYS A 118 3.15 -8.02 11.37
N ASP A 119 4.12 -8.36 12.23
CA ASP A 119 5.12 -7.41 12.72
C ASP A 119 5.73 -6.59 11.57
N PRO A 120 5.89 -5.26 11.74
CA PRO A 120 6.52 -4.43 10.74
C PRO A 120 7.90 -4.97 10.38
N ILE A 121 8.13 -5.13 9.08
CA ILE A 121 9.44 -5.48 8.54
C ILE A 121 10.29 -4.20 8.49
N GLU A 122 9.70 -3.11 7.98
CA GLU A 122 10.33 -1.78 7.93
C GLU A 122 9.31 -0.70 8.28
N VAL A 123 9.71 0.21 9.15
CA VAL A 123 8.92 1.39 9.54
C VAL A 123 9.63 2.61 8.96
N TYR A 124 9.00 3.31 8.01
CA TYR A 124 9.62 4.44 7.31
C TYR A 124 9.33 5.78 7.97
N ALA A 125 8.15 5.94 8.57
CA ALA A 125 7.88 7.06 9.47
C ALA A 125 6.91 6.67 10.57
N GLU A 126 7.11 7.21 11.77
CA GLU A 126 6.32 6.86 12.95
C GLU A 126 6.06 8.02 13.92
N ALA A 127 5.01 7.86 14.72
CA ALA A 127 4.74 8.64 15.92
C ALA A 127 3.80 7.88 16.87
N GLY A 128 4.17 7.81 18.15
CA GLY A 128 3.25 7.37 19.21
C GLY A 128 2.65 5.97 19.03
N GLY A 129 3.40 5.04 18.43
CA GLY A 129 2.94 3.66 18.15
C GLY A 129 2.09 3.53 16.88
N SER A 130 2.06 4.57 16.06
CA SER A 130 1.49 4.56 14.72
C SER A 130 2.58 4.79 13.66
N ALA A 131 2.41 4.23 12.47
CA ALA A 131 3.36 4.37 11.37
C ALA A 131 2.68 4.61 10.02
N ASP A 132 3.30 5.46 9.20
CA ASP A 132 2.96 5.72 7.81
C ASP A 132 4.13 6.49 7.16
N PRO A 133 4.87 5.95 6.18
CA PRO A 133 4.72 4.63 5.59
C PRO A 133 5.26 3.47 6.45
N VAL A 134 4.72 2.27 6.25
CA VAL A 134 5.20 1.01 6.89
C VAL A 134 5.03 -0.19 5.96
N LEU A 135 6.05 -1.06 5.94
CA LEU A 135 6.06 -2.33 5.20
C LEU A 135 5.89 -3.50 6.17
N PHE A 136 4.95 -4.39 5.86
CA PHE A 136 4.69 -5.60 6.62
C PHE A 136 4.17 -6.73 5.71
N ALA A 137 4.09 -7.94 6.24
CA ALA A 137 3.50 -9.09 5.58
C ALA A 137 2.70 -9.91 6.59
N SER A 138 1.62 -10.56 6.15
CA SER A 138 0.98 -11.58 6.99
C SER A 138 1.78 -12.88 6.99
N PRO A 139 1.64 -13.74 8.02
CA PRO A 139 2.41 -14.99 8.14
C PRO A 139 2.32 -15.89 6.91
N ASP A 140 1.18 -15.88 6.24
CA ASP A 140 0.90 -16.74 5.09
C ASP A 140 1.29 -16.09 3.75
N MET A 141 1.54 -14.76 3.73
CA MET A 141 1.97 -14.04 2.53
C MET A 141 3.46 -14.26 2.24
N LYS A 142 3.78 -14.49 0.96
CA LYS A 142 5.16 -14.46 0.46
C LYS A 142 5.61 -13.05 0.07
N GLY A 143 4.65 -12.20 -0.29
CA GLY A 143 4.83 -10.82 -0.72
C GLY A 143 4.71 -9.82 0.42
N TYR A 144 4.58 -8.54 0.06
CA TYR A 144 4.60 -7.44 1.02
C TYR A 144 3.45 -6.46 0.81
N PHE A 145 2.94 -5.92 1.91
CA PHE A 145 2.03 -4.79 1.92
C PHE A 145 2.76 -3.55 2.43
N VAL A 146 2.71 -2.46 1.66
CA VAL A 146 3.22 -1.15 2.06
C VAL A 146 2.03 -0.23 2.26
N HIS A 147 1.78 0.11 3.51
CA HIS A 147 0.89 1.18 3.91
C HIS A 147 1.60 2.51 3.63
N PHE A 148 1.02 3.38 2.79
CA PHE A 148 1.73 4.54 2.29
C PHE A 148 0.80 5.74 2.10
N HIS A 149 0.95 6.81 2.87
CA HIS A 149 0.15 8.04 2.76
C HIS A 149 -1.36 7.76 2.73
N MET A 150 -1.86 6.95 3.68
CA MET A 150 -3.26 6.53 3.65
C MET A 150 -4.23 7.67 3.99
N GLU A 151 -5.28 7.78 3.18
CA GLU A 151 -6.32 8.82 3.19
C GLU A 151 -5.76 10.25 3.23
N THR A 152 -4.54 10.47 2.72
CA THR A 152 -4.00 11.82 2.59
C THR A 152 -4.20 12.40 1.20
N LEU A 153 -4.51 11.61 0.15
CA LEU A 153 -4.51 12.07 -1.25
C LEU A 153 -5.80 12.78 -1.72
N GLY A 154 -6.92 12.59 -1.04
CA GLY A 154 -8.20 13.23 -1.41
C GLY A 154 -8.17 14.74 -1.16
N ASN A 155 -8.42 15.56 -2.18
CA ASN A 155 -8.48 17.03 -2.12
C ASN A 155 -7.17 17.75 -1.72
N LYS A 156 -6.00 17.15 -2.01
CA LYS A 156 -4.71 17.83 -1.85
C LYS A 156 -4.31 18.60 -3.11
N PRO A 157 -3.46 19.64 -2.97
CA PRO A 157 -2.93 20.34 -4.13
C PRO A 157 -1.99 19.44 -4.93
N ASP A 158 -1.81 19.75 -6.22
CA ASP A 158 -1.06 18.91 -7.18
C ASP A 158 0.39 18.64 -6.76
N ASP A 159 1.00 19.59 -6.05
CA ASP A 159 2.35 19.48 -5.49
C ASP A 159 2.47 18.33 -4.48
N TYR A 160 1.43 18.10 -3.68
CA TYR A 160 1.39 16.96 -2.75
C TYR A 160 1.33 15.62 -3.48
N LEU A 161 0.55 15.51 -4.56
CA LEU A 161 0.47 14.28 -5.34
C LEU A 161 1.78 13.99 -6.08
N ALA A 162 2.46 15.04 -6.57
CA ALA A 162 3.78 14.92 -7.16
C ALA A 162 4.83 14.45 -6.13
N GLN A 163 4.77 15.00 -4.90
CA GLN A 163 5.63 14.59 -3.79
C GLN A 163 5.43 13.10 -3.44
N VAL A 164 4.19 12.65 -3.27
CA VAL A 164 3.91 11.23 -2.98
C VAL A 164 4.35 10.33 -4.13
N GLY A 165 4.18 10.77 -5.38
CA GLY A 165 4.68 10.04 -6.55
C GLY A 165 6.21 9.88 -6.54
N LEU A 166 6.94 10.92 -6.14
CA LEU A 166 8.38 10.87 -5.95
C LEU A 166 8.77 9.87 -4.86
N GLU A 167 8.14 9.98 -3.68
CA GLU A 167 8.43 9.14 -2.52
C GLU A 167 8.16 7.64 -2.81
N ILE A 168 7.08 7.32 -3.53
CA ILE A 168 6.80 5.95 -4.00
C ILE A 168 7.90 5.48 -4.97
N GLY A 169 8.34 6.34 -5.88
CA GLY A 169 9.41 6.03 -6.83
C GLY A 169 10.75 5.76 -6.13
N GLU A 170 11.08 6.54 -5.11
CA GLU A 170 12.27 6.34 -4.25
C GLU A 170 12.19 5.00 -3.52
N LEU A 171 11.05 4.71 -2.87
CA LEU A 171 10.85 3.44 -2.18
C LEU A 171 11.03 2.25 -3.14
N ILE A 172 10.36 2.29 -4.29
CA ILE A 172 10.49 1.22 -5.30
C ILE A 172 11.94 1.03 -5.71
N THR A 173 12.64 2.12 -6.05
CA THR A 173 14.02 2.06 -6.54
C THR A 173 14.99 1.54 -5.47
N ASN A 174 14.87 2.03 -4.24
CA ASN A 174 15.82 1.75 -3.17
C ASN A 174 15.56 0.41 -2.48
N ARG A 175 14.29 -0.04 -2.44
CA ARG A 175 13.88 -1.23 -1.69
C ARG A 175 13.62 -2.47 -2.53
N PHE A 176 13.06 -2.28 -3.73
CA PHE A 176 12.60 -3.37 -4.60
C PHE A 176 13.31 -3.38 -5.96
N GLY A 177 14.09 -2.34 -6.27
CA GLY A 177 14.89 -2.29 -7.47
C GLY A 177 16.16 -3.12 -7.34
N GLU A 178 16.37 -4.02 -8.28
CA GLU A 178 17.69 -4.08 -8.93
C GLU A 178 17.68 -3.01 -10.03
N LEU A 179 18.80 -2.30 -10.26
CA LEU A 179 18.97 -1.46 -11.44
C LEU A 179 18.74 -2.32 -12.69
N LEU A 180 17.53 -2.29 -13.24
CA LEU A 180 17.25 -2.93 -14.52
C LEU A 180 18.03 -2.14 -15.56
N ASP A 181 18.97 -2.81 -16.22
CA ASP A 181 19.60 -2.32 -17.44
C ASP A 181 18.52 -2.31 -18.52
N VAL A 182 17.69 -1.26 -18.55
CA VAL A 182 16.76 -1.03 -19.63
C VAL A 182 17.57 -0.57 -20.83
N GLU A 183 18.12 -1.53 -21.58
CA GLU A 183 18.48 -1.23 -22.96
C GLU A 183 17.22 -0.74 -23.66
N PRO A 184 17.21 0.45 -24.26
CA PRO A 184 16.08 0.95 -25.03
C PRO A 184 15.98 0.12 -26.32
N GLN A 185 15.47 -1.11 -26.24
CA GLN A 185 15.23 -1.92 -27.42
C GLN A 185 13.94 -1.44 -28.10
N GLY A 186 14.14 -0.60 -29.11
CA GLY A 186 13.25 -0.59 -30.28
C GLY A 186 12.00 0.27 -30.22
N LYS A 187 11.97 1.39 -29.47
CA LYS A 187 10.90 2.39 -29.62
C LYS A 187 11.47 3.79 -29.80
N LEU A 188 11.70 4.13 -31.07
CA LEU A 188 11.49 5.42 -31.75
C LEU A 188 12.39 5.47 -33.01
N THR A 189 12.22 4.53 -33.94
CA THR A 189 12.57 4.81 -35.34
C THR A 189 11.36 5.48 -35.97
N HIS A 190 11.39 6.81 -36.05
CA HIS A 190 10.57 7.50 -37.02
C HIS A 190 11.13 7.18 -38.40
N ASP A 191 10.49 6.27 -39.12
CA ASP A 191 10.70 6.16 -40.56
C ASP A 191 10.20 7.47 -41.19
N VAL A 192 11.16 8.27 -41.65
CA VAL A 192 10.89 9.42 -42.50
C VAL A 192 10.79 8.86 -43.92
N GLY A 193 9.55 8.63 -44.36
CA GLY A 193 9.19 8.40 -45.76
C GLY A 193 8.86 9.71 -46.46
#